data_AF-A0A8T7G423-F1
#
_entry.id   AF-A0A8T7G423-F1
#
_cell.length_a   1.000
_cell.length_b   1.000
_cell.length_c   1.000
_cell.angle_alpha   90.00
_cell.angle_beta   90.00
_cell.angle_gamma   90.00
#
_symmetry.space_group_name_H-M   'P 1'
#
loop_
_entity.id
_entity.type
_entity.pdbx_description
1 polymer ?
#
loop_
_entity_poly.entity_id
_entity_poly.type
_entity_poly.pdbx_seq_one_letter_code
_entity_poly.pdbx_strand_id
1 'polypeptide(L)'
;WRGLNVAQDAGTYLYNAASPWNNSLAGTNVHNTLTIDGQQQMQRAGRFLWLDWAQAHVQAEERTDLQGWYKDLMLQRISAVHNGYRQLGITHRREVYYDEEDRWHVDDTLLSNRPQESHKVRLHWLLPDWEWELKANIFKIKSPHGWVQLYIHGDNKAAGKLVFQIVRAGELLHGEGAAQPHWGWVSPTYGQKLPALSFATYVEATLPLTLHTTWEFPD
;
A
#
# COMPACT_ATOMS: atom_id res chain seq x y z
N TRP A 1 -14.55 5.63 4.04
CA TRP A 1 -15.83 5.30 3.37
C TRP A 1 -16.92 5.15 4.44
N ARG A 2 -18.05 5.87 4.34
CA ARG A 2 -19.15 5.86 5.35
C ARG A 2 -18.68 6.06 6.80
N GLY A 3 -17.72 6.95 7.02
CA GLY A 3 -17.12 7.19 8.35
C GLY A 3 -16.13 6.10 8.83
N LEU A 4 -15.92 5.04 8.05
CA LEU A 4 -14.96 3.98 8.35
C LEU A 4 -13.60 4.25 7.67
N ASN A 5 -12.53 4.08 8.45
CA ASN A 5 -11.15 4.14 7.97
C ASN A 5 -10.73 2.74 7.49
N VAL A 6 -10.68 2.53 6.17
CA VAL A 6 -10.49 1.21 5.55
C VAL A 6 -9.05 0.97 5.08
N ALA A 7 -8.38 1.98 4.50
CA ALA A 7 -6.94 1.91 4.23
C ALA A 7 -6.23 2.70 5.34
N GLN A 8 -5.78 1.99 6.38
CA GLN A 8 -5.32 2.58 7.64
C GLN A 8 -3.84 2.98 7.57
N ASP A 9 -3.46 3.99 8.35
CA ASP A 9 -2.06 4.28 8.66
C ASP A 9 -1.64 3.47 9.90
N ALA A 10 -0.40 2.96 9.91
CA ALA A 10 0.10 2.18 11.04
C ALA A 10 0.24 3.03 12.31
N GLY A 11 0.37 4.36 12.19
CA GLY A 11 0.66 5.27 13.28
C GLY A 11 2.10 5.13 13.77
N THR A 12 2.36 5.61 14.99
CA THR A 12 3.74 5.70 15.52
C THR A 12 4.03 4.73 16.67
N TYR A 13 3.02 4.40 17.48
CA TYR A 13 3.14 3.61 18.71
C TYR A 13 4.12 4.19 19.75
N LEU A 14 5.38 3.75 19.79
CA LEU A 14 6.35 4.10 20.81
C LEU A 14 7.71 4.45 20.21
N TYR A 15 8.29 5.56 20.64
CA TYR A 15 9.62 6.00 20.19
C TYR A 15 10.78 5.23 20.83
N ASN A 16 10.58 4.75 22.06
CA ASN A 16 11.65 4.30 22.95
C ASN A 16 11.42 2.88 23.51
N ALA A 17 10.51 2.10 22.92
CA ALA A 17 10.29 0.74 23.38
C ALA A 17 11.46 -0.19 23.03
N ALA A 18 11.53 -1.35 23.68
CA ALA A 18 12.44 -2.41 23.25
C ALA A 18 12.06 -2.91 21.84
N SER A 19 13.04 -3.49 21.14
CA SER A 19 12.79 -4.20 19.87
C SER A 19 11.67 -5.24 20.05
N PRO A 20 10.74 -5.40 19.09
CA PRO A 20 10.70 -4.76 17.76
C PRO A 20 9.94 -3.42 17.73
N TRP A 21 9.57 -2.83 18.87
CA TRP A 21 8.62 -1.72 18.95
C TRP A 21 9.27 -0.32 18.98
N ASN A 22 10.57 -0.24 18.71
CA ASN A 22 11.34 1.00 18.63
C ASN A 22 11.12 1.75 17.30
N ASN A 23 9.91 2.30 17.09
CA ASN A 23 9.43 2.90 15.84
C ASN A 23 9.40 1.94 14.63
N SER A 24 9.03 0.69 14.83
CA SER A 24 8.83 -0.23 13.70
C SER A 24 7.70 0.20 12.77
N LEU A 25 6.71 0.94 13.27
CA LEU A 25 5.58 1.40 12.46
C LEU A 25 5.91 2.57 11.51
N ALA A 26 7.14 3.09 11.58
CA ALA A 26 7.62 4.14 10.67
C ALA A 26 8.16 3.58 9.33
N GLY A 27 8.25 2.26 9.16
CA GLY A 27 8.74 1.63 7.94
C GLY A 27 7.70 1.60 6.82
N THR A 28 8.13 1.84 5.58
CA THR A 28 7.33 1.70 4.34
C THR A 28 6.55 0.39 4.28
N ASN A 29 7.12 -0.72 4.76
CA ASN A 29 6.54 -2.06 4.69
C ASN A 29 5.24 -2.26 5.51
N VAL A 30 4.86 -1.32 6.38
CA VAL A 30 3.56 -1.36 7.09
C VAL A 30 2.54 -0.35 6.56
N HIS A 31 2.88 0.41 5.53
CA HIS A 31 2.03 1.44 4.95
C HIS A 31 1.41 1.01 3.62
N ASN A 32 0.40 1.74 3.17
CA ASN A 32 -0.37 1.46 1.96
C ASN A 32 0.42 1.82 0.70
N THR A 33 1.53 1.11 0.42
CA THR A 33 2.42 1.36 -0.71
C THR A 33 3.27 0.12 -1.00
N LEU A 34 4.22 0.21 -1.93
CA LEU A 34 5.12 -0.88 -2.27
C LEU A 34 6.52 -0.74 -1.65
N THR A 35 7.18 -1.90 -1.54
CA THR A 35 8.62 -2.07 -1.27
C THR A 35 9.26 -2.88 -2.39
N ILE A 36 10.53 -2.60 -2.68
CA ILE A 36 11.32 -3.26 -3.73
C ILE A 36 12.54 -3.89 -3.09
N ASP A 37 12.77 -5.19 -3.29
CA ASP A 37 13.87 -5.97 -2.73
C ASP A 37 13.99 -5.84 -1.20
N GLY A 38 12.85 -5.65 -0.52
CA GLY A 38 12.77 -5.43 0.92
C GLY A 38 13.28 -4.05 1.39
N GLN A 39 13.64 -3.15 0.48
CA GLN A 39 14.16 -1.83 0.78
C GLN A 39 13.05 -0.85 1.16
N GLN A 40 13.41 0.08 2.05
CA GLN A 40 12.57 1.22 2.46
C GLN A 40 12.74 2.36 1.44
N GLN A 41 11.72 3.23 1.32
CA GLN A 41 11.79 4.39 0.41
C GLN A 41 12.77 5.49 0.88
N MET A 42 13.11 5.46 2.16
CA MET A 42 14.05 6.39 2.80
C MET A 42 14.92 5.59 3.79
N GLN A 43 16.15 6.05 3.99
CA GLN A 43 17.05 5.38 4.92
C GLN A 43 16.84 5.92 6.34
N ARG A 44 16.55 5.03 7.28
CA ARG A 44 16.48 5.41 8.69
C ARG A 44 17.88 5.36 9.32
N ALA A 45 18.40 6.51 9.76
CA ALA A 45 19.73 6.61 10.39
C ALA A 45 19.67 6.87 11.90
N GLY A 46 18.47 7.04 12.45
CA GLY A 46 18.27 7.22 13.88
C GLY A 46 16.81 7.20 14.27
N ARG A 47 16.53 7.60 15.52
CA ARG A 47 15.16 7.62 16.03
C ARG A 47 14.26 8.57 15.26
N PHE A 48 14.78 9.76 14.99
CA PHE A 48 14.11 10.88 14.31
C PHE A 48 14.86 11.34 13.05
N LEU A 49 15.95 10.65 12.68
CA LEU A 49 16.78 11.00 11.55
C LEU A 49 16.48 10.06 10.38
N TRP A 50 15.97 10.64 9.32
CA TRP A 50 15.88 10.04 8.00
C TRP A 50 16.96 10.65 7.10
N LEU A 51 17.59 9.80 6.31
CA LEU A 51 18.48 10.16 5.23
C LEU A 51 17.82 9.76 3.93
N ASP A 52 18.43 10.19 2.82
CA ASP A 52 18.00 9.78 1.49
C ASP A 52 16.54 10.13 1.17
N TRP A 53 16.06 11.26 1.68
CA TRP A 53 14.67 11.71 1.58
C TRP A 53 14.12 11.59 0.17
N ALA A 54 13.08 10.77 0.01
CA ALA A 54 12.38 10.62 -1.25
C ALA A 54 11.75 11.97 -1.63
N GLN A 55 12.00 12.41 -2.85
CA GLN A 55 11.35 13.57 -3.43
C GLN A 55 10.18 13.10 -4.27
N ALA A 56 9.02 13.72 -4.07
CA ALA A 56 7.79 13.40 -4.78
C ALA A 56 7.23 14.66 -5.45
N HIS A 57 6.56 14.48 -6.58
CA HIS A 57 5.77 15.54 -7.21
C HIS A 57 4.53 14.94 -7.89
N VAL A 58 3.49 15.74 -7.96
CA VAL A 58 2.29 15.42 -8.74
C VAL A 58 2.64 15.58 -10.21
N GLN A 59 2.39 14.52 -10.99
CA GLN A 59 2.64 14.48 -12.42
C GLN A 59 1.40 14.91 -13.22
N ALA A 60 0.21 14.53 -12.76
CA ALA A 60 -1.06 14.88 -13.40
C ALA A 60 -2.21 14.89 -12.39
N GLU A 61 -3.21 15.74 -12.64
CA GLU A 61 -4.49 15.76 -11.94
C GLU A 61 -5.62 15.96 -12.96
N GLU A 62 -6.70 15.20 -12.81
CA GLU A 62 -7.95 15.43 -13.53
C GLU A 62 -9.03 15.78 -12.51
N ARG A 63 -9.76 16.86 -12.80
CA ARG A 63 -10.82 17.36 -11.93
C ARG A 63 -12.09 17.58 -12.73
N THR A 64 -13.22 17.27 -12.10
CA THR A 64 -14.55 17.45 -12.70
C THR A 64 -15.33 18.52 -11.96
N ASP A 65 -16.20 19.22 -12.69
CA ASP A 65 -17.14 20.17 -12.09
C ASP A 65 -18.18 19.40 -11.26
N LEU A 66 -18.32 19.75 -9.97
CA LEU A 66 -19.55 19.44 -9.26
C LEU A 66 -20.67 20.29 -9.85
N GLN A 67 -21.76 19.64 -10.29
CA GLN A 67 -22.97 20.38 -10.65
C GLN A 67 -23.52 21.07 -9.39
N GLY A 68 -23.28 22.37 -9.28
CA GLY A 68 -23.67 23.19 -8.14
C GLY A 68 -23.26 24.64 -8.30
N TRP A 69 -23.80 25.51 -7.43
CA TRP A 69 -23.49 26.94 -7.37
C TRP A 69 -22.13 27.25 -6.72
N TYR A 70 -21.52 26.24 -6.09
CA TYR A 70 -20.12 26.26 -5.66
C TYR A 70 -19.26 25.63 -6.76
N LYS A 71 -18.25 26.36 -7.23
CA LYS A 71 -17.21 25.86 -8.15
C LYS A 71 -16.17 25.03 -7.40
N ASP A 72 -16.63 24.01 -6.67
CA ASP A 72 -15.72 23.05 -6.07
C ASP A 72 -15.45 21.96 -7.12
N LEU A 73 -14.20 21.91 -7.58
CA LEU A 73 -13.72 20.89 -8.50
C LEU A 73 -13.39 19.62 -7.72
N MET A 74 -14.07 18.51 -8.02
CA MET A 74 -13.75 17.21 -7.44
C MET A 74 -12.55 16.59 -8.15
N LEU A 75 -11.57 16.12 -7.38
CA LEU A 75 -10.43 15.38 -7.90
C LEU A 75 -10.90 13.99 -8.33
N GLN A 76 -10.87 13.70 -9.63
CA GLN A 76 -11.28 12.42 -10.20
C GLN A 76 -10.09 11.47 -10.37
N ARG A 77 -8.93 12.00 -10.74
CA ARG A 77 -7.68 11.25 -10.94
C ARG A 77 -6.51 12.08 -10.44
N ILE A 78 -5.55 11.43 -9.81
CA ILE A 78 -4.25 12.03 -9.47
C ILE A 78 -3.14 11.02 -9.70
N SER A 79 -2.08 11.48 -10.34
CA SER A 79 -0.87 10.71 -10.59
C SER A 79 0.32 11.43 -9.96
N ALA A 80 1.08 10.74 -9.12
CA ALA A 80 2.26 11.28 -8.46
C ALA A 80 3.42 10.30 -8.56
N VAL A 81 4.64 10.83 -8.64
CA VAL A 81 5.88 10.05 -8.75
C VAL A 81 6.82 10.38 -7.61
N HIS A 82 7.64 9.42 -7.20
CA HIS A 82 8.73 9.67 -6.27
C HIS A 82 9.98 8.83 -6.57
N ASN A 83 11.14 9.33 -6.13
CA ASN A 83 12.46 8.75 -6.39
C ASN A 83 13.06 8.00 -5.17
N GLY A 84 12.20 7.41 -4.33
CA GLY A 84 12.62 6.72 -3.10
C GLY A 84 13.57 5.54 -3.36
N TYR A 85 13.45 4.91 -4.52
CA TYR A 85 14.28 3.77 -4.93
C TYR A 85 15.39 4.13 -5.93
N ARG A 86 15.81 5.41 -5.98
CA ARG A 86 16.85 5.88 -6.91
C ARG A 86 18.18 5.13 -6.82
N GLN A 87 18.52 4.56 -5.66
CA GLN A 87 19.72 3.72 -5.49
C GLN A 87 19.64 2.44 -6.34
N LEU A 88 18.42 1.92 -6.55
CA LEU A 88 18.12 0.82 -7.48
C LEU A 88 17.91 1.30 -8.92
N GLY A 89 17.93 2.62 -9.18
CA GLY A 89 17.58 3.18 -10.49
C GLY A 89 16.08 3.17 -10.81
N ILE A 90 15.23 3.02 -9.78
CA ILE A 90 13.79 2.84 -9.95
C ILE A 90 13.02 4.07 -9.47
N THR A 91 12.06 4.49 -10.30
CA THR A 91 11.04 5.49 -9.98
C THR A 91 9.71 4.77 -9.76
N HIS A 92 9.01 5.15 -8.69
CA HIS A 92 7.66 4.67 -8.43
C HIS A 92 6.66 5.77 -8.75
N ARG A 93 5.66 5.44 -9.56
CA ARG A 93 4.50 6.26 -9.85
C ARG A 93 3.26 5.58 -9.28
N ARG A 94 2.45 6.33 -8.55
CA ARG A 94 1.11 5.92 -8.16
C ARG A 94 0.08 6.81 -8.82
N GLU A 95 -0.92 6.20 -9.43
CA GLU A 95 -2.13 6.86 -9.87
C GLU A 95 -3.32 6.37 -9.05
N VAL A 96 -4.21 7.28 -8.67
CA VAL A 96 -5.45 6.98 -7.95
C VAL A 96 -6.60 7.65 -8.69
N TYR A 97 -7.64 6.88 -9.00
CA TYR A 97 -8.85 7.41 -9.64
C TYR A 97 -10.10 6.65 -9.23
N TYR A 98 -11.26 7.27 -9.50
CA TYR A 98 -12.57 6.69 -9.27
C TYR A 98 -13.32 6.58 -10.60
N ASP A 99 -13.91 5.42 -10.88
CA ASP A 99 -14.61 5.15 -12.15
C ASP A 99 -16.14 5.33 -12.08
N GLU A 100 -16.81 5.17 -13.22
CA GLU A 100 -18.26 5.31 -13.35
C GLU A 100 -19.06 4.16 -12.70
N GLU A 101 -18.40 3.08 -12.31
CA GLU A 101 -18.97 1.91 -11.62
C GLU A 101 -18.77 1.99 -10.11
N ASP A 102 -18.50 3.18 -9.58
CA ASP A 102 -18.26 3.44 -8.15
C ASP A 102 -17.06 2.69 -7.54
N ARG A 103 -16.03 2.40 -8.35
CA ARG A 103 -14.81 1.71 -7.91
C ARG A 103 -13.63 2.65 -7.81
N TRP A 104 -12.82 2.44 -6.78
CA TRP A 104 -11.51 3.09 -6.66
C TRP A 104 -10.44 2.23 -7.33
N HIS A 105 -9.55 2.87 -8.07
CA HIS A 105 -8.40 2.24 -8.72
C HIS A 105 -7.12 2.86 -8.22
N VAL A 106 -6.12 2.02 -7.98
CA VAL A 106 -4.78 2.41 -7.59
C VAL A 106 -3.78 1.65 -8.45
N ASP A 107 -3.11 2.39 -9.31
CA ASP A 107 -2.12 1.85 -10.24
C ASP A 107 -0.72 2.25 -9.78
N ASP A 108 0.08 1.24 -9.40
CA ASP A 108 1.46 1.40 -9.00
C ASP A 108 2.39 0.99 -10.15
N THR A 109 2.95 1.96 -10.88
CA THR A 109 3.94 1.73 -11.94
C THR A 109 5.37 1.88 -11.42
N LEU A 110 6.19 0.87 -11.67
CA LEU A 110 7.63 0.88 -11.44
C LEU A 110 8.38 1.04 -12.76
N LEU A 111 9.17 2.10 -12.86
CA LEU A 111 9.98 2.42 -14.03
C LEU A 111 11.46 2.33 -13.66
N SER A 112 12.23 1.56 -14.42
CA SER A 112 13.68 1.42 -14.22
C SER A 112 14.44 2.11 -15.35
N ASN A 113 15.56 2.76 -15.01
CA ASN A 113 16.56 3.18 -15.99
C ASN A 113 17.61 2.07 -16.27
N ARG A 114 17.53 0.93 -15.58
CA ARG A 114 18.34 -0.28 -15.80
C ARG A 114 17.44 -1.38 -16.37
N PRO A 115 17.46 -1.59 -17.69
CA PRO A 115 16.61 -2.61 -18.30
C PRO A 115 17.05 -4.03 -17.87
N GLN A 116 16.09 -4.95 -17.81
CA GLN A 116 16.28 -6.40 -17.64
C GLN A 116 16.72 -6.89 -16.24
N GLU A 117 16.73 -6.04 -15.21
CA GLU A 117 16.85 -6.50 -13.82
C GLU A 117 15.49 -6.99 -13.30
N SER A 118 15.49 -8.16 -12.65
CA SER A 118 14.35 -8.74 -11.95
C SER A 118 14.35 -8.26 -10.51
N HIS A 119 13.20 -7.80 -10.01
CA HIS A 119 13.04 -7.31 -8.65
C HIS A 119 11.90 -8.01 -7.92
N LYS A 120 12.06 -8.15 -6.60
CA LYS A 120 10.99 -8.61 -5.71
C LYS A 120 10.19 -7.41 -5.24
N VAL A 121 8.97 -7.30 -5.75
CA VAL A 121 8.05 -6.22 -5.41
C VAL A 121 7.02 -6.73 -4.41
N ARG A 122 6.80 -5.96 -3.35
CA ARG A 122 5.75 -6.21 -2.36
C ARG A 122 4.84 -4.99 -2.27
N LEU A 123 3.63 -5.09 -2.81
CA LEU A 123 2.56 -4.12 -2.63
C LEU A 123 1.79 -4.44 -1.34
N HIS A 124 1.47 -3.44 -0.53
CA HIS A 124 0.87 -3.64 0.78
C HIS A 124 -0.33 -2.72 1.03
N TRP A 125 -1.32 -3.28 1.74
CA TRP A 125 -2.48 -2.59 2.28
C TRP A 125 -2.66 -2.96 3.75
N LEU A 126 -2.81 -1.96 4.62
CA LEU A 126 -3.14 -2.09 6.02
C LEU A 126 -4.63 -1.84 6.22
N LEU A 127 -5.34 -2.87 6.67
CA LEU A 127 -6.80 -2.94 6.66
C LEU A 127 -7.33 -3.20 8.08
N PRO A 128 -8.57 -2.79 8.40
CA PRO A 128 -9.20 -3.08 9.67
C PRO A 128 -9.14 -4.56 10.03
N ASP A 129 -9.10 -4.84 11.34
CA ASP A 129 -9.21 -6.21 11.85
C ASP A 129 -10.64 -6.75 11.74
N TRP A 130 -11.07 -6.99 10.50
CA TRP A 130 -12.38 -7.52 10.15
C TRP A 130 -12.30 -8.98 9.71
N GLU A 131 -13.48 -9.61 9.59
CA GLU A 131 -13.61 -10.91 8.91
C GLU A 131 -13.14 -10.76 7.46
N TRP A 132 -12.41 -11.75 6.95
CA TRP A 132 -11.82 -11.70 5.62
C TRP A 132 -11.97 -13.02 4.86
N GLU A 133 -11.96 -12.92 3.53
CA GLU A 133 -11.88 -14.05 2.61
C GLU A 133 -10.84 -13.78 1.52
N LEU A 134 -10.11 -14.82 1.12
CA LEU A 134 -9.24 -14.77 -0.05
C LEU A 134 -9.60 -15.92 -0.98
N LYS A 135 -10.04 -15.59 -2.20
CA LYS A 135 -10.35 -16.56 -3.25
C LYS A 135 -9.65 -16.13 -4.54
N ALA A 136 -8.75 -16.98 -5.01
CA ALA A 136 -7.84 -16.65 -6.12
C ALA A 136 -7.10 -15.32 -5.87
N ASN A 137 -7.44 -14.26 -6.60
CA ASN A 137 -6.86 -12.92 -6.50
C ASN A 137 -7.85 -11.85 -6.01
N ILE A 138 -8.96 -12.27 -5.42
CA ILE A 138 -9.94 -11.38 -4.79
C ILE A 138 -9.82 -11.53 -3.28
N PHE A 139 -9.38 -10.46 -2.63
CA PHE A 139 -9.36 -10.34 -1.17
C PHE A 139 -10.57 -9.54 -0.72
N LYS A 140 -11.32 -10.06 0.26
CA LYS A 140 -12.53 -9.40 0.78
C LYS A 140 -12.40 -9.17 2.27
N ILE A 141 -12.87 -8.03 2.76
CA ILE A 141 -13.03 -7.74 4.18
C ILE A 141 -14.47 -7.31 4.47
N LYS A 142 -15.04 -7.79 5.58
CA LYS A 142 -16.44 -7.58 5.92
C LYS A 142 -16.61 -6.36 6.79
N SER A 143 -17.03 -5.27 6.18
CA SER A 143 -17.42 -4.06 6.90
C SER A 143 -18.83 -4.21 7.50
N PRO A 144 -19.24 -3.30 8.41
CA PRO A 144 -20.63 -3.19 8.87
C PRO A 144 -21.68 -2.98 7.77
N HIS A 145 -21.28 -2.51 6.57
CA HIS A 145 -22.20 -2.31 5.44
C HIS A 145 -22.02 -3.34 4.32
N GLY A 146 -21.25 -4.42 4.54
CA GLY A 146 -21.04 -5.48 3.55
C GLY A 146 -19.57 -5.71 3.20
N TRP A 147 -19.34 -6.53 2.18
CA TRP A 147 -18.00 -6.92 1.75
C TRP A 147 -17.34 -5.83 0.91
N VAL A 148 -16.21 -5.31 1.40
CA VAL A 148 -15.28 -4.52 0.58
C VAL A 148 -14.34 -5.50 -0.11
N GLN A 149 -14.12 -5.33 -1.42
CA GLN A 149 -13.32 -6.22 -2.24
C GLN A 149 -12.10 -5.49 -2.79
N LEU A 150 -10.96 -6.18 -2.77
CA LEU A 150 -9.71 -5.77 -3.39
C LEU A 150 -9.36 -6.80 -4.45
N TYR A 151 -9.20 -6.34 -5.69
CA TYR A 151 -8.73 -7.14 -6.81
C TYR A 151 -7.37 -6.64 -7.25
N ILE A 152 -6.37 -7.53 -7.32
CA ILE A 152 -5.00 -7.17 -7.71
C ILE A 152 -4.55 -7.99 -8.91
N HIS A 153 -4.02 -7.31 -9.93
CA HIS A 153 -3.39 -7.93 -11.09
C HIS A 153 -2.19 -7.11 -11.57
N GLY A 154 -1.31 -7.74 -12.35
CA GLY A 154 -0.18 -7.09 -13.02
C GLY A 154 -0.37 -7.07 -14.54
N ASP A 155 0.19 -6.07 -15.22
CA ASP A 155 0.09 -5.89 -16.68
C ASP A 155 1.19 -6.62 -17.49
N ASN A 156 2.31 -6.99 -16.84
CA ASN A 156 3.47 -7.51 -17.54
C ASN A 156 3.44 -9.05 -17.69
N LYS A 157 3.59 -9.55 -18.93
CA LYS A 157 3.76 -10.99 -19.22
C LYS A 157 5.04 -11.61 -18.62
N ALA A 158 6.02 -10.78 -18.30
CA ALA A 158 7.25 -11.16 -17.60
C ALA A 158 7.13 -11.06 -16.07
N ALA A 159 5.97 -10.64 -15.54
CA ALA A 159 5.70 -10.74 -14.12
C ALA A 159 5.44 -12.20 -13.74
N GLY A 160 6.10 -12.66 -12.69
CA GLY A 160 5.80 -13.93 -12.06
C GLY A 160 4.37 -13.98 -11.51
N LYS A 161 3.97 -15.15 -11.03
CA LYS A 161 2.67 -15.34 -10.38
C LYS A 161 2.57 -14.45 -9.14
N LEU A 162 1.47 -13.71 -9.00
CA LEU A 162 1.15 -12.99 -7.77
C LEU A 162 0.96 -13.97 -6.61
N VAL A 163 1.65 -13.70 -5.50
CA VAL A 163 1.52 -14.46 -4.25
C VAL A 163 1.00 -13.53 -3.16
N PHE A 164 0.06 -14.01 -2.38
CA PHE A 164 -0.59 -13.21 -1.34
C PHE A 164 -0.12 -13.65 0.05
N GLN A 165 0.01 -12.67 0.95
CA GLN A 165 0.31 -12.89 2.36
C GLN A 165 -0.65 -12.08 3.21
N ILE A 166 -1.16 -12.71 4.28
CA ILE A 166 -2.02 -12.05 5.26
C ILE A 166 -1.40 -12.24 6.63
N VAL A 167 -1.12 -11.11 7.30
CA VAL A 167 -0.58 -11.10 8.66
C VAL A 167 -1.50 -10.29 9.56
N ARG A 168 -1.86 -10.84 10.72
CA ARG A 168 -2.66 -10.17 11.74
C ARG A 168 -1.86 -10.14 13.03
N ALA A 169 -1.65 -8.95 13.59
CA ALA A 169 -0.99 -8.80 14.88
C ALA A 169 0.37 -9.54 15.00
N GLY A 170 1.15 -9.60 13.91
CA GLY A 170 2.42 -10.31 13.82
C GLY A 170 2.34 -11.80 13.50
N GLU A 171 1.13 -12.37 13.39
CA GLU A 171 0.90 -13.78 13.08
C GLU A 171 0.54 -13.98 11.60
N LEU A 172 1.23 -14.93 10.95
CA LEU A 172 0.94 -15.31 9.57
C LEU A 172 -0.36 -16.12 9.51
N LEU A 173 -1.37 -15.60 8.80
CA LEU A 173 -2.66 -16.27 8.60
C LEU A 173 -2.77 -16.96 7.24
N HIS A 174 -2.09 -16.42 6.22
CA HIS A 174 -2.09 -16.96 4.86
C HIS A 174 -0.80 -16.62 4.13
N GLY A 175 -0.40 -17.49 3.21
CA GLY A 175 0.79 -17.33 2.39
C GLY A 175 2.02 -18.00 3.01
N GLU A 176 3.18 -17.65 2.47
CA GLU A 176 4.47 -18.17 2.92
C GLU A 176 5.43 -17.04 3.27
N GLY A 177 6.59 -17.39 3.82
CA GLY A 177 7.63 -16.44 4.22
C GLY A 177 7.49 -15.95 5.66
N ALA A 178 8.39 -15.04 6.04
CA ALA A 178 8.42 -14.52 7.41
C ALA A 178 7.35 -13.45 7.62
N ALA A 179 6.57 -13.59 8.70
CA ALA A 179 5.77 -12.51 9.27
C ALA A 179 6.61 -11.77 10.32
N GLN A 180 6.69 -10.45 10.23
CA GLN A 180 7.37 -9.65 11.24
C GLN A 180 6.42 -9.33 12.39
N PRO A 181 6.88 -9.29 13.66
CA PRO A 181 6.00 -9.03 14.81
C PRO A 181 5.24 -7.70 14.75
N HIS A 182 5.75 -6.72 13.98
CA HIS A 182 5.17 -5.39 13.83
C HIS A 182 4.19 -5.26 12.66
N TRP A 183 3.95 -6.33 11.88
CA TRP A 183 2.97 -6.32 10.80
C TRP A 183 1.55 -6.56 11.31
N GLY A 184 0.55 -5.94 10.67
CA GLY A 184 -0.86 -6.09 11.06
C GLY A 184 -1.19 -5.38 12.38
N TRP A 185 -0.69 -4.16 12.55
CA TRP A 185 -0.96 -3.31 13.71
C TRP A 185 -1.26 -1.88 13.27
N VAL A 186 -2.19 -1.25 13.98
CA VAL A 186 -2.43 0.21 13.92
C VAL A 186 -2.26 0.82 15.31
N SER A 187 -1.76 2.04 15.36
CA SER A 187 -1.57 2.79 16.60
C SER A 187 -2.37 4.10 16.52
N PRO A 188 -3.61 4.11 17.03
CA PRO A 188 -4.46 5.31 16.97
C PRO A 188 -3.96 6.40 17.92
N THR A 189 -3.30 6.02 19.01
CA THR A 189 -2.72 6.91 20.00
C THR A 189 -1.39 6.36 20.53
N TYR A 190 -0.56 7.25 21.08
CA TYR A 190 0.76 6.90 21.61
C TYR A 190 0.65 5.81 22.68
N GLY A 191 1.49 4.77 22.58
CA GLY A 191 1.48 3.66 23.52
C GLY A 191 0.32 2.67 23.39
N GLN A 192 -0.59 2.86 22.45
CA GLN A 192 -1.65 1.89 22.11
C GLN A 192 -1.38 1.27 20.74
N LYS A 193 -1.60 -0.04 20.62
CA LYS A 193 -1.66 -0.74 19.35
C LYS A 193 -2.88 -1.66 19.31
N LEU A 194 -3.55 -1.70 18.17
CA LEU A 194 -4.70 -2.54 17.88
C LEU A 194 -4.33 -3.47 16.72
N PRO A 195 -4.81 -4.73 16.71
CA PRO A 195 -4.68 -5.60 15.55
C PRO A 195 -5.26 -4.94 14.29
N ALA A 196 -4.65 -5.29 13.17
CA ALA A 196 -5.08 -4.95 11.83
C ALA A 196 -4.67 -6.09 10.89
N LEU A 197 -5.20 -6.08 9.67
CA LEU A 197 -4.80 -6.99 8.61
C LEU A 197 -3.74 -6.32 7.73
N SER A 198 -2.54 -6.89 7.74
CA SER A 198 -1.52 -6.61 6.74
C SER A 198 -1.76 -7.54 5.55
N PHE A 199 -2.32 -7.00 4.46
CA PHE A 199 -2.52 -7.70 3.21
C PHE A 199 -1.42 -7.30 2.23
N ALA A 200 -0.58 -8.26 1.84
CA ALA A 200 0.53 -8.02 0.94
C ALA A 200 0.47 -8.91 -0.30
N THR A 201 0.79 -8.32 -1.45
CA THR A 201 0.96 -9.00 -2.73
C THR A 201 2.42 -8.95 -3.11
N TYR A 202 2.99 -10.13 -3.38
CA TYR A 202 4.36 -10.31 -3.83
C TYR A 202 4.40 -10.71 -5.29
N VAL A 203 5.36 -10.15 -6.01
CA VAL A 203 5.67 -10.55 -7.38
C VAL A 203 7.16 -10.38 -7.63
N GLU A 204 7.75 -11.31 -8.36
CA GLU A 204 9.06 -11.13 -8.95
C GLU A 204 8.88 -10.80 -10.44
N ALA A 205 9.40 -9.67 -10.89
CA ALA A 205 9.17 -9.18 -12.24
C ALA A 205 10.34 -8.35 -12.76
N THR A 206 10.52 -8.35 -14.07
CA THR A 206 11.33 -7.35 -14.75
C THR A 206 10.55 -6.06 -14.94
N LEU A 207 11.24 -4.93 -14.87
CA LEU A 207 10.64 -3.61 -15.03
C LEU A 207 10.64 -3.16 -16.51
N PRO A 208 9.61 -2.43 -16.98
CA PRO A 208 8.53 -1.85 -16.18
C PRO A 208 7.48 -2.85 -15.71
N LEU A 209 6.86 -2.54 -14.58
CA LEU A 209 5.75 -3.31 -13.99
C LEU A 209 4.68 -2.32 -13.55
N THR A 210 3.41 -2.59 -13.89
CA THR A 210 2.28 -1.95 -13.23
C THR A 210 1.50 -2.99 -12.44
N LEU A 211 1.24 -2.67 -11.17
CA LEU A 211 0.28 -3.40 -10.34
C LEU A 211 -0.98 -2.55 -10.22
N HIS A 212 -2.10 -3.16 -10.57
CA HIS A 212 -3.43 -2.54 -10.51
C HIS A 212 -4.14 -3.08 -9.29
N THR A 213 -4.65 -2.20 -8.44
CA THR A 213 -5.56 -2.54 -7.35
C THR A 213 -6.90 -1.87 -7.59
N THR A 214 -7.95 -2.67 -7.77
CA THR A 214 -9.33 -2.18 -7.79
C THR A 214 -9.97 -2.45 -6.43
N TRP A 215 -10.61 -1.42 -5.89
CA TRP A 215 -11.37 -1.44 -4.65
C TRP A 215 -12.85 -1.24 -4.97
N GLU A 216 -13.65 -2.23 -4.60
CA GLU A 216 -15.09 -2.20 -4.73
C GLU A 216 -15.72 -2.17 -3.35
N PHE A 217 -16.51 -1.15 -3.08
CA PHE A 217 -17.24 -1.01 -1.83
C PHE A 217 -18.68 -1.48 -2.03
N PRO A 218 -19.33 -2.06 -0.99
CA PRO A 218 -20.73 -2.41 -1.10
C PRO A 218 -21.60 -1.15 -1.16
N ASP A 219 -22.79 -1.32 -1.76
CA ASP A 219 -23.80 -0.27 -1.93
C ASP A 219 -24.29 0.39 -0.65
#